data_AF-A0A7Y8WXM0-F1
#
_entry.id   AF-A0A7Y8WXM0-F1
#
_cell.length_a   1.000
_cell.length_b   1.000
_cell.length_c   1.000
_cell.angle_alpha   90.00
_cell.angle_beta   90.00
_cell.angle_gamma   90.00
#
_symmetry.space_group_name_H-M   'P 1'
#
loop_
_entity.id
_entity.type
_entity.pdbx_description
1 polymer ?
#
loop_
_entity_poly.entity_id
_entity_poly.type
_entity_poly.pdbx_seq_one_letter_code
_entity_poly.pdbx_strand_id
1 'polypeptide(L)'
;MVIDLRAGASELSAPVLLDPRVQRVFVTTLSHQSLAGTELMVQQLGRKAPTVQGTDPATSVVVTQYRMDTHTAQADAARSMLSAALGAALHGPVETDGDDTGSVDAALLAQPVLSPFREELLALPSSWDAVLDVISSCGVADGLESLLPVPAARITAEAAPAMAVDYGQLRRNLARTAGNLVYAEQSGLSSAGGFLVTEPLRRLLADHRTELPQALVVGAKGAGKTFMYAKACAARTWQRFAEQSGIRGTTVEAPIVPVLESANLEYGDLEPQDLRDAFASTNGDKPRRNVTSSSISDRLKAGLGRLGGQDELGWRSLWLECLAMACGLEVSEQRTSEEALIELGRRAKAVFVIDGLEDLMQNLDSDTKRTALRVLLIDVLGWLRSLRGRPFGLVVFVRRDLVTGAVRQNSGQLLGRYDHYALHWSKEEALRLALWVTAHADALPESVPVAGITDLSTDDLINSLIQVWGWKMGSAKSREARSHLWVPAALGDFNGQVQARDVVMFLATAAKNSEQYNDTVDDRVLVPTAMRKALLECSRNKIISVGEENKEIGRLLVHMQGLGHPVLVPFDLEQVELTVADADLLIESGVFSKGADGRYWVPEIYRHGLGFNSERRARVLW
;
A
#
# COMPACT_ATOMS: atom_id res chain seq x y z
N MET A 1 -18.78 -8.59 -31.08
CA MET A 1 -20.18 -8.30 -31.41
C MET A 1 -20.91 -7.98 -30.12
N VAL A 2 -21.58 -6.83 -30.05
CA VAL A 2 -22.39 -6.42 -28.89
C VAL A 2 -23.85 -6.51 -29.30
N ILE A 3 -24.70 -7.13 -28.48
CA ILE A 3 -26.14 -7.24 -28.72
C ILE A 3 -26.85 -6.45 -27.63
N ASP A 4 -27.59 -5.42 -28.02
CA ASP A 4 -28.40 -4.62 -27.10
C ASP A 4 -29.81 -5.23 -27.01
N LEU A 5 -30.22 -5.61 -25.79
CA LEU A 5 -31.48 -6.28 -25.50
C LEU A 5 -32.45 -5.35 -24.75
N ARG A 6 -32.67 -4.12 -25.23
CA ARG A 6 -33.55 -3.12 -24.59
C ARG A 6 -34.97 -3.61 -24.26
N ALA A 7 -35.48 -4.61 -24.99
CA ALA A 7 -36.78 -5.23 -24.70
C ALA A 7 -36.78 -6.12 -23.44
N GLY A 8 -35.63 -6.31 -22.79
CA GLY A 8 -35.49 -7.10 -21.57
C GLY A 8 -35.48 -8.61 -21.81
N ALA A 9 -35.83 -9.35 -20.76
CA ALA A 9 -35.95 -10.80 -20.79
C ALA A 9 -37.22 -11.20 -21.55
N SER A 10 -37.06 -11.67 -22.79
CA SER A 10 -38.15 -12.13 -23.65
C SER A 10 -37.80 -13.52 -24.20
N GLU A 11 -38.78 -14.20 -24.80
CA GLU A 11 -38.52 -15.50 -25.45
C GLU A 11 -37.45 -15.41 -26.55
N LEU A 12 -37.35 -14.26 -27.22
CA LEU A 12 -36.36 -14.01 -28.28
C LEU A 12 -34.94 -13.79 -27.72
N SER A 13 -34.81 -13.24 -26.51
CA SER A 13 -33.50 -13.04 -25.87
C SER A 13 -33.07 -14.23 -25.01
N ALA A 14 -33.98 -15.15 -24.66
CA ALA A 14 -33.71 -16.30 -23.82
C ALA A 14 -32.57 -17.21 -24.32
N PRO A 15 -32.42 -17.54 -25.61
CA PRO A 15 -31.31 -18.37 -26.08
C PRO A 15 -29.94 -17.73 -25.84
N VAL A 16 -29.84 -16.40 -25.99
CA VAL A 16 -28.60 -15.64 -25.77
C VAL A 16 -28.31 -15.49 -24.27
N LEU A 17 -29.35 -15.24 -23.47
CA LEU A 17 -29.23 -15.09 -22.01
C LEU A 17 -28.94 -16.41 -21.31
N LEU A 18 -29.41 -17.54 -21.84
CA LEU A 18 -29.18 -18.88 -21.27
C LEU A 18 -27.94 -19.57 -21.84
N ASP A 19 -27.29 -19.03 -22.87
CA ASP A 19 -25.98 -19.50 -23.28
C ASP A 19 -24.93 -19.02 -22.27
N PRO A 20 -24.26 -19.91 -21.54
CA PRO A 20 -23.24 -19.50 -20.56
C PRO A 20 -22.02 -18.87 -21.25
N ARG A 21 -21.79 -19.13 -22.54
CA ARG A 21 -20.64 -18.62 -23.31
C ARG A 21 -20.76 -17.13 -23.67
N VAL A 22 -21.91 -16.50 -23.42
CA VAL A 22 -22.17 -15.10 -23.72
C VAL A 22 -21.93 -14.26 -22.45
N GLN A 23 -21.13 -13.20 -22.57
CA GLN A 23 -20.98 -12.24 -21.47
C GLN A 23 -22.28 -11.47 -21.29
N ARG A 24 -22.89 -11.60 -20.11
CA ARG A 24 -24.17 -10.97 -19.77
C ARG A 24 -23.88 -9.70 -18.99
N VAL A 25 -24.28 -8.55 -19.52
CA VAL A 25 -24.15 -7.26 -18.83
C VAL A 25 -25.55 -6.70 -18.57
N PHE A 26 -25.95 -6.67 -17.30
CA PHE A 26 -27.21 -6.05 -16.88
C PHE A 26 -26.96 -4.59 -16.50
N VAL A 27 -27.84 -3.69 -16.92
CA VAL A 27 -27.79 -2.28 -16.54
C VAL A 27 -29.03 -1.99 -15.70
N THR A 28 -28.84 -1.44 -14.50
CA THR A 28 -29.89 -1.13 -13.54
C THR A 28 -29.70 0.25 -12.93
N THR A 29 -30.76 0.78 -12.31
CA THR A 29 -30.74 2.03 -11.53
C THR A 29 -30.85 1.72 -10.04
N LEU A 30 -30.74 2.75 -9.19
CA LEU A 30 -30.99 2.62 -7.74
C LEU A 30 -32.46 2.47 -7.37
N SER A 31 -33.39 2.43 -8.34
CA SER A 31 -34.79 2.19 -8.03
C SER A 31 -34.97 0.80 -7.42
N HIS A 32 -35.79 0.70 -6.38
CA HIS A 32 -35.99 -0.57 -5.67
C HIS A 32 -36.49 -1.68 -6.61
N GLN A 33 -37.43 -1.36 -7.50
CA GLN A 33 -37.95 -2.33 -8.48
C GLN A 33 -36.87 -2.79 -9.48
N SER A 34 -36.00 -1.87 -9.94
CA SER A 34 -34.91 -2.22 -10.85
C SER A 34 -33.87 -3.12 -10.18
N LEU A 35 -33.49 -2.79 -8.94
CA LEU A 35 -32.53 -3.59 -8.15
C LEU A 35 -33.09 -4.99 -7.88
N ALA A 36 -34.30 -5.10 -7.34
CA ALA A 36 -34.94 -6.38 -7.03
C ALA A 36 -35.15 -7.24 -8.29
N GLY A 37 -35.57 -6.62 -9.41
CA GLY A 37 -35.73 -7.30 -10.69
C GLY A 37 -34.41 -7.84 -11.24
N THR A 38 -33.35 -7.03 -11.17
CA THR A 38 -32.00 -7.42 -11.62
C THR A 38 -31.43 -8.54 -10.73
N GLU A 39 -31.57 -8.41 -9.41
CA GLU A 39 -31.15 -9.43 -8.45
C GLU A 39 -31.82 -10.78 -8.75
N LEU A 40 -33.15 -10.78 -8.90
CA LEU A 40 -33.92 -11.97 -9.22
C LEU A 40 -33.48 -12.58 -10.57
N MET A 41 -33.26 -11.75 -11.58
CA MET A 41 -32.81 -12.21 -12.90
C MET A 41 -31.45 -12.90 -12.83
N VAL A 42 -30.49 -12.28 -12.13
CA VAL A 42 -29.16 -12.86 -11.90
C VAL A 42 -29.26 -14.19 -11.16
N GLN A 43 -30.08 -14.27 -10.11
CA GLN A 43 -30.31 -15.52 -9.37
C GLN A 43 -30.92 -16.62 -10.24
N GLN A 44 -31.91 -16.30 -11.07
CA GLN A 44 -32.55 -17.27 -11.96
C GLN A 44 -31.59 -17.77 -13.05
N LEU A 45 -30.78 -16.87 -13.63
CA LEU A 45 -29.75 -17.25 -14.58
C LEU A 45 -28.66 -18.09 -13.94
N GLY A 46 -28.24 -17.75 -12.73
CA GLY A 46 -27.30 -18.55 -11.95
C GLY A 46 -27.78 -19.99 -11.71
N ARG A 47 -29.09 -20.22 -11.63
CA ARG A 47 -29.67 -21.57 -11.50
C ARG A 47 -29.83 -22.30 -12.84
N LYS A 48 -30.25 -21.59 -13.89
CA LYS A 48 -30.64 -22.22 -15.18
C LYS A 48 -29.49 -22.31 -16.19
N ALA A 49 -28.55 -21.38 -16.11
CA ALA A 49 -27.38 -21.29 -16.98
C ALA A 49 -26.19 -20.80 -16.14
N PRO A 50 -25.74 -21.64 -15.17
CA PRO A 50 -24.68 -21.27 -14.25
C PRO A 50 -23.42 -20.90 -14.99
N THR A 51 -22.75 -19.88 -14.49
CA THR A 51 -21.47 -19.39 -15.00
C THR A 51 -20.37 -20.16 -14.28
N VAL A 52 -19.63 -21.04 -14.96
CA VAL A 52 -18.57 -21.87 -14.32
C VAL A 52 -17.23 -21.16 -14.41
N GLN A 53 -16.71 -20.63 -13.31
CA GLN A 53 -15.42 -19.93 -13.23
C GLN A 53 -14.31 -20.71 -13.95
N GLY A 54 -13.56 -20.02 -14.80
CA GLY A 54 -12.61 -20.63 -15.73
C GLY A 54 -13.18 -20.96 -17.13
N THR A 55 -14.51 -21.17 -17.28
CA THR A 55 -15.14 -21.70 -18.52
C THR A 55 -16.03 -20.69 -19.30
N ASP A 56 -17.15 -20.17 -18.76
CA ASP A 56 -18.13 -19.33 -19.51
C ASP A 56 -18.42 -17.88 -19.01
N PRO A 57 -18.12 -16.77 -19.74
CA PRO A 57 -17.97 -15.36 -19.26
C PRO A 57 -18.81 -14.89 -18.06
N ALA A 58 -18.19 -14.10 -17.17
CA ALA A 58 -18.86 -13.68 -15.93
C ALA A 58 -20.06 -12.77 -16.25
N THR A 59 -21.16 -12.98 -15.52
CA THR A 59 -22.28 -12.05 -15.54
C THR A 59 -21.86 -10.79 -14.79
N SER A 60 -22.18 -9.62 -15.33
CA SER A 60 -21.85 -8.33 -14.75
C SER A 60 -23.08 -7.45 -14.63
N VAL A 61 -23.09 -6.55 -13.65
CA VAL A 61 -24.15 -5.57 -13.46
C VAL A 61 -23.54 -4.17 -13.41
N VAL A 62 -24.14 -3.22 -14.12
CA VAL A 62 -23.82 -1.79 -14.06
C VAL A 62 -24.96 -1.09 -13.33
N VAL A 63 -24.64 -0.40 -12.24
CA VAL A 63 -25.58 0.46 -11.50
C VAL A 63 -25.36 1.90 -11.94
N THR A 64 -26.40 2.53 -12.48
CA THR A 64 -26.30 3.87 -13.07
C THR A 64 -27.40 4.84 -12.60
N GLN A 65 -27.39 6.06 -13.13
CA GLN A 65 -28.38 7.12 -12.90
C GLN A 65 -28.51 7.55 -11.43
N TYR A 66 -27.38 7.55 -10.70
CA TYR A 66 -27.33 8.04 -9.33
C TYR A 66 -26.39 9.23 -9.20
N ARG A 67 -26.67 10.15 -8.27
CA ARG A 67 -25.80 11.29 -8.03
C ARG A 67 -24.88 11.00 -6.84
N MET A 68 -23.59 11.32 -6.99
CA MET A 68 -22.57 11.03 -5.98
C MET A 68 -22.66 11.96 -4.75
N ASP A 69 -23.36 13.09 -4.86
CA ASP A 69 -23.57 14.02 -3.75
C ASP A 69 -24.71 13.57 -2.83
N THR A 70 -25.70 12.84 -3.34
CA THR A 70 -26.90 12.46 -2.57
C THR A 70 -27.11 10.96 -2.38
N HIS A 71 -26.60 10.10 -3.27
CA HIS A 71 -27.02 8.69 -3.33
C HIS A 71 -25.91 7.68 -3.01
N THR A 72 -24.78 8.11 -2.45
CA THR A 72 -23.61 7.25 -2.19
C THR A 72 -23.95 6.05 -1.31
N ALA A 73 -24.65 6.26 -0.19
CA ALA A 73 -25.06 5.18 0.70
C ALA A 73 -26.00 4.16 0.02
N GLN A 74 -26.92 4.62 -0.82
CA GLN A 74 -27.82 3.77 -1.59
C GLN A 74 -27.07 3.01 -2.69
N ALA A 75 -26.07 3.63 -3.32
CA ALA A 75 -25.21 2.98 -4.30
C ALA A 75 -24.37 1.86 -3.67
N ASP A 76 -23.84 2.07 -2.47
CA ASP A 76 -23.11 1.04 -1.71
C ASP A 76 -24.02 -0.11 -1.26
N ALA A 77 -25.26 0.19 -0.86
CA ALA A 77 -26.26 -0.82 -0.55
C ALA A 77 -26.63 -1.66 -1.78
N ALA A 78 -26.85 -1.02 -2.93
CA ALA A 78 -27.11 -1.69 -4.20
C ALA A 78 -25.92 -2.56 -4.65
N ARG A 79 -24.69 -2.04 -4.52
CA ARG A 79 -23.45 -2.78 -4.80
C ARG A 79 -23.39 -4.06 -3.98
N SER A 80 -23.67 -3.95 -2.69
CA SER A 80 -23.67 -5.08 -1.75
C SER A 80 -24.69 -6.15 -2.14
N MET A 81 -25.94 -5.76 -2.38
CA MET A 81 -27.03 -6.66 -2.77
C MET A 81 -26.71 -7.43 -4.06
N LEU A 82 -26.34 -6.70 -5.11
CA LEU A 82 -26.07 -7.29 -6.42
C LEU A 82 -24.81 -8.16 -6.43
N SER A 83 -23.80 -7.80 -5.63
CA SER A 83 -22.60 -8.61 -5.50
C SER A 83 -22.89 -10.00 -4.90
N ALA A 84 -23.82 -10.08 -3.94
CA ALA A 84 -24.25 -11.37 -3.40
C ALA A 84 -24.94 -12.25 -4.46
N ALA A 85 -25.82 -11.67 -5.27
CA ALA A 85 -26.49 -12.38 -6.35
C ALA A 85 -25.53 -12.83 -7.46
N LEU A 86 -24.61 -11.96 -7.89
CA LEU A 86 -23.55 -12.28 -8.85
C LEU A 86 -22.66 -13.41 -8.34
N GLY A 87 -22.25 -13.33 -7.07
CA GLY A 87 -21.46 -14.36 -6.41
C GLY A 87 -22.15 -15.71 -6.41
N ALA A 88 -23.45 -15.76 -6.06
CA ALA A 88 -24.23 -17.00 -6.05
C ALA A 88 -24.41 -17.62 -7.45
N ALA A 89 -24.40 -16.82 -8.52
CA ALA A 89 -24.54 -17.29 -9.89
C ALA A 89 -23.26 -17.91 -10.48
N LEU A 90 -22.11 -17.64 -9.86
CA LEU A 90 -20.81 -18.11 -10.32
C LEU A 90 -20.38 -19.39 -9.56
N HIS A 91 -20.16 -20.47 -10.30
CA HIS A 91 -19.78 -21.78 -9.77
C HIS A 91 -18.25 -21.98 -9.89
N GLY A 92 -17.63 -22.62 -8.90
CA GLY A 92 -16.22 -23.02 -8.99
C GLY A 92 -16.02 -24.20 -9.96
N PRO A 93 -14.81 -24.42 -10.49
CA PRO A 93 -14.51 -25.62 -11.26
C PRO A 93 -14.74 -26.89 -10.40
N VAL A 94 -15.32 -27.93 -10.98
CA VAL A 94 -15.49 -29.24 -10.34
C VAL A 94 -14.11 -29.90 -10.26
N GLU A 95 -13.69 -30.23 -9.04
CA GLU A 95 -12.50 -31.03 -8.69
C GLU A 95 -11.15 -30.59 -9.28
N THR A 96 -10.47 -29.70 -8.55
CA THR A 96 -9.01 -29.80 -8.35
C THR A 96 -8.71 -29.49 -6.89
N ASP A 97 -7.98 -30.38 -6.23
CA ASP A 97 -7.57 -30.30 -4.83
C ASP A 97 -7.11 -28.88 -4.42
N GLY A 98 -7.80 -28.33 -3.42
CA GLY A 98 -7.19 -27.57 -2.33
C GLY A 98 -6.48 -26.25 -2.62
N ASP A 99 -6.98 -25.38 -3.53
CA ASP A 99 -6.47 -24.01 -3.64
C ASP A 99 -7.55 -22.96 -3.32
N ASP A 100 -7.60 -22.53 -2.06
CA ASP A 100 -8.55 -21.55 -1.51
C ASP A 100 -8.38 -20.13 -2.08
N THR A 101 -7.36 -19.90 -2.90
CA THR A 101 -7.05 -18.61 -3.54
C THR A 101 -8.04 -18.22 -4.66
N GLY A 102 -8.83 -19.18 -5.17
CA GLY A 102 -9.92 -18.90 -6.13
C GLY A 102 -11.06 -18.04 -5.57
N SER A 103 -11.09 -17.83 -4.25
CA SER A 103 -12.09 -16.99 -3.56
C SER A 103 -12.03 -15.51 -3.96
N VAL A 104 -10.84 -14.96 -4.17
CA VAL A 104 -10.66 -13.56 -4.55
C VAL A 104 -10.92 -13.32 -6.03
N ASP A 105 -10.51 -14.26 -6.90
CA ASP A 105 -10.88 -14.25 -8.31
C ASP A 105 -12.41 -14.20 -8.46
N ALA A 106 -13.10 -15.06 -7.72
CA ALA A 106 -14.55 -15.14 -7.70
C ALA A 106 -15.23 -13.84 -7.27
N ALA A 107 -14.72 -13.18 -6.23
CA ALA A 107 -15.32 -11.97 -5.69
C ALA A 107 -15.05 -10.74 -6.55
N LEU A 108 -13.86 -10.60 -7.14
CA LEU A 108 -13.57 -9.53 -8.11
C LEU A 108 -14.49 -9.62 -9.33
N LEU A 109 -14.78 -10.84 -9.80
CA LEU A 109 -15.72 -11.08 -10.90
C LEU A 109 -17.19 -10.84 -10.52
N ALA A 110 -17.50 -10.77 -9.21
CA ALA A 110 -18.85 -10.60 -8.68
C ALA A 110 -19.14 -9.17 -8.19
N GLN A 111 -18.28 -8.19 -8.47
CA GLN A 111 -18.51 -6.79 -8.11
C GLN A 111 -19.28 -6.07 -9.24
N PRO A 112 -20.42 -5.40 -8.95
CA PRO A 112 -21.10 -4.57 -9.93
C PRO A 112 -20.35 -3.25 -10.16
N VAL A 113 -20.40 -2.76 -11.39
CA VAL A 113 -19.78 -1.49 -11.80
C VAL A 113 -20.71 -0.33 -11.45
N LEU A 114 -20.18 0.71 -10.82
CA LEU A 114 -20.93 1.92 -10.52
C LEU A 114 -20.63 3.00 -11.57
N SER A 115 -21.67 3.50 -12.23
CA SER A 115 -21.57 4.56 -13.25
C SER A 115 -22.47 5.74 -12.85
N PRO A 116 -21.96 6.76 -12.16
CA PRO A 116 -22.77 7.89 -11.70
C PRO A 116 -23.40 8.65 -12.86
N PHE A 117 -24.46 9.39 -12.54
CA PHE A 117 -25.10 10.30 -13.46
C PHE A 117 -24.15 11.45 -13.81
N ARG A 118 -24.08 11.77 -15.11
CA ARG A 118 -23.29 12.85 -15.70
C ARG A 118 -24.22 13.68 -16.56
N GLU A 119 -24.38 14.96 -16.24
CA GLU A 119 -25.30 15.86 -16.95
C GLU A 119 -24.87 16.04 -18.41
N GLU A 120 -23.56 15.98 -18.66
CA GLU A 120 -22.92 16.11 -19.96
C GLU A 120 -23.37 15.02 -20.96
N LEU A 121 -23.83 13.86 -20.46
CA LEU A 121 -24.30 12.73 -21.28
C LEU A 121 -25.78 12.84 -21.68
N LEU A 122 -26.53 13.83 -21.18
CA LEU A 122 -27.94 14.02 -21.54
C LEU A 122 -28.13 14.52 -22.97
N ALA A 123 -27.22 15.38 -23.43
CA ALA A 123 -27.28 16.02 -24.74
C ALA A 123 -25.97 15.81 -25.48
N LEU A 124 -25.87 14.65 -26.15
CA LEU A 124 -24.68 14.30 -26.92
C LEU A 124 -24.51 15.22 -28.14
N PRO A 125 -23.26 15.64 -28.45
CA PRO A 125 -22.95 16.37 -29.67
C PRO A 125 -23.36 15.61 -30.94
N SER A 126 -23.53 16.33 -32.04
CA SER A 126 -23.93 15.73 -33.32
C SER A 126 -22.82 14.94 -34.03
N SER A 127 -21.55 15.21 -33.72
CA SER A 127 -20.40 14.51 -34.29
C SER A 127 -19.91 13.41 -33.37
N TRP A 128 -19.63 12.23 -33.93
CA TRP A 128 -19.15 11.06 -33.17
C TRP A 128 -17.85 11.33 -32.40
N ASP A 129 -16.89 12.06 -32.98
CA ASP A 129 -15.63 12.37 -32.28
C ASP A 129 -15.87 13.21 -31.02
N ALA A 130 -16.71 14.24 -31.11
CA ALA A 130 -17.10 15.02 -29.94
C ALA A 130 -17.92 14.22 -28.91
N VAL A 131 -18.67 13.19 -29.35
CA VAL A 131 -19.32 12.24 -28.42
C VAL A 131 -18.26 11.43 -27.66
N LEU A 132 -17.22 10.95 -28.34
CA LEU A 132 -16.12 10.22 -27.71
C LEU A 132 -15.36 11.11 -26.72
N ASP A 133 -15.11 12.37 -27.07
CA ASP A 133 -14.47 13.34 -26.16
C ASP A 133 -15.30 13.54 -24.88
N VAL A 134 -16.62 13.74 -25.00
CA VAL A 134 -17.51 13.86 -23.84
C VAL A 134 -17.50 12.59 -23.00
N ILE A 135 -17.62 11.41 -23.61
CA ILE A 135 -17.57 10.12 -22.90
C ILE A 135 -16.25 9.94 -22.14
N SER A 136 -15.12 10.30 -22.77
CA SER A 136 -13.79 10.23 -22.14
C SER A 136 -13.67 11.18 -20.95
N SER A 137 -14.12 12.43 -21.10
CA SER A 137 -14.07 13.45 -20.06
C SER A 137 -14.94 13.09 -18.84
N CYS A 138 -16.02 12.34 -19.06
CA CYS A 138 -16.91 11.88 -18.00
C CYS A 138 -16.39 10.66 -17.22
N GLY A 139 -15.30 10.02 -17.68
CA GLY A 139 -14.72 8.82 -17.07
C GLY A 139 -15.56 7.56 -17.25
N VAL A 140 -16.46 7.53 -18.25
CA VAL A 140 -17.35 6.37 -18.50
C VAL A 140 -16.55 5.16 -19.01
N ALA A 141 -15.54 5.41 -19.85
CA ALA A 141 -14.68 4.37 -20.39
C ALA A 141 -13.91 3.65 -19.27
N ASP A 142 -13.33 4.43 -18.35
CA ASP A 142 -12.56 3.93 -17.19
C ASP A 142 -13.44 3.06 -16.28
N GLY A 143 -14.68 3.50 -16.01
CA GLY A 143 -15.62 2.73 -15.19
C GLY A 143 -16.02 1.38 -15.82
N LEU A 144 -16.15 1.34 -17.15
CA LEU A 144 -16.51 0.13 -17.89
C LEU A 144 -15.30 -0.73 -18.25
N GLU A 145 -14.07 -0.28 -17.95
CA GLU A 145 -12.85 -0.98 -18.34
C GLU A 145 -12.87 -2.43 -17.86
N SER A 146 -13.32 -2.67 -16.62
CA SER A 146 -13.48 -3.99 -15.99
C SER A 146 -14.36 -4.98 -16.78
N LEU A 147 -15.29 -4.45 -17.59
CA LEU A 147 -16.23 -5.21 -18.40
C LEU A 147 -15.75 -5.46 -19.82
N LEU A 148 -14.72 -4.74 -20.27
CA LEU A 148 -14.20 -4.88 -21.63
C LEU A 148 -13.72 -6.31 -21.88
N PRO A 149 -14.05 -6.86 -23.06
CA PRO A 149 -13.38 -8.07 -23.52
C PRO A 149 -11.88 -7.78 -23.58
N VAL A 150 -11.09 -8.80 -23.29
CA VAL A 150 -9.62 -8.77 -23.33
C VAL A 150 -9.20 -8.01 -24.59
N PRO A 151 -8.39 -6.95 -24.48
CA PRO A 151 -7.81 -6.33 -25.67
C PRO A 151 -7.18 -7.48 -26.45
N ALA A 152 -7.65 -7.73 -27.67
CA ALA A 152 -6.90 -8.60 -28.56
C ALA A 152 -5.51 -7.97 -28.55
N ALA A 153 -4.53 -8.70 -28.01
CA ALA A 153 -3.15 -8.28 -28.06
C ALA A 153 -2.98 -7.76 -29.48
N ARG A 154 -2.60 -6.50 -29.64
CA ARG A 154 -2.19 -6.02 -30.96
C ARG A 154 -1.15 -7.05 -31.35
N ILE A 155 -1.52 -7.93 -32.29
CA ILE A 155 -0.56 -8.70 -33.04
C ILE A 155 0.15 -7.57 -33.77
N THR A 156 1.17 -7.03 -33.12
CA THR A 156 2.14 -6.18 -33.78
C THR A 156 2.55 -7.01 -34.97
N ALA A 157 2.24 -6.48 -36.15
CA ALA A 157 2.64 -7.04 -37.41
C ALA A 157 4.10 -7.48 -37.27
N GLU A 158 4.36 -8.75 -37.60
CA GLU A 158 5.65 -9.43 -37.59
C GLU A 158 6.81 -8.53 -37.15
N ALA A 159 7.05 -8.49 -35.83
CA ALA A 159 8.29 -7.94 -35.33
C ALA A 159 9.43 -8.81 -35.89
N ALA A 160 10.47 -8.14 -36.41
CA ALA A 160 11.75 -8.74 -36.79
C ALA A 160 12.18 -9.81 -35.77
N PRO A 161 12.89 -10.88 -36.18
CA PRO A 161 13.12 -12.06 -35.35
C PRO A 161 13.64 -11.63 -33.97
N ALA A 162 12.75 -11.70 -32.98
CA ALA A 162 13.08 -11.31 -31.63
C ALA A 162 14.14 -12.29 -31.12
N MET A 163 15.17 -11.76 -30.45
CA MET A 163 16.01 -12.60 -29.61
C MET A 163 15.09 -13.45 -28.72
N ALA A 164 15.30 -14.77 -28.70
CA ALA A 164 14.53 -15.64 -27.83
C ALA A 164 14.66 -15.14 -26.38
N VAL A 165 13.55 -14.74 -25.79
CA VAL A 165 13.51 -14.23 -24.41
C VAL A 165 13.69 -15.42 -23.47
N ASP A 166 14.75 -15.41 -22.67
CA ASP A 166 14.97 -16.43 -21.63
C ASP A 166 14.17 -16.07 -20.38
N TYR A 167 12.91 -16.51 -20.35
CA TYR A 167 12.02 -16.33 -19.19
C TYR A 167 12.56 -16.98 -17.92
N GLY A 168 13.34 -18.06 -18.03
CA GLY A 168 14.00 -18.68 -16.89
C GLY A 168 15.01 -17.73 -16.24
N GLN A 169 15.77 -16.99 -17.05
CA GLN A 169 16.69 -15.97 -16.55
C GLN A 169 15.94 -14.78 -15.93
N LEU A 170 14.86 -14.31 -16.55
CA LEU A 170 14.03 -13.22 -16.00
C LEU A 170 13.45 -13.60 -14.63
N ARG A 171 12.96 -14.84 -14.47
CA ARG A 171 12.45 -15.37 -13.19
C ARG A 171 13.52 -15.40 -12.11
N ARG A 172 14.71 -15.94 -12.41
CA ARG A 172 15.84 -15.97 -11.46
C ARG A 172 16.30 -14.56 -11.06
N ASN A 173 16.34 -13.65 -12.02
CA ASN A 173 16.69 -12.25 -11.79
C ASN A 173 15.69 -11.58 -10.84
N LEU A 174 14.39 -11.77 -11.08
CA LEU A 174 13.33 -11.24 -10.23
C LEU A 174 13.38 -11.86 -8.82
N ALA A 175 13.46 -13.19 -8.72
CA ALA A 175 13.50 -13.89 -7.43
C ALA A 175 14.67 -13.41 -6.55
N ARG A 176 15.86 -13.29 -7.14
CA ARG A 176 17.07 -12.80 -6.45
C ARG A 176 16.95 -11.34 -6.04
N THR A 177 16.56 -10.46 -6.96
CA THR A 177 16.52 -9.01 -6.71
C THR A 177 15.40 -8.66 -5.74
N ALA A 178 14.19 -9.21 -5.94
CA ALA A 178 13.08 -9.02 -5.00
C ALA A 178 13.40 -9.64 -3.64
N GLY A 179 14.03 -10.82 -3.58
CA GLY A 179 14.47 -11.44 -2.32
C GLY A 179 15.37 -10.52 -1.48
N ASN A 180 16.32 -9.85 -2.11
CA ASN A 180 17.18 -8.86 -1.44
C ASN A 180 16.40 -7.61 -0.97
N LEU A 181 15.28 -7.29 -1.62
CA LEU A 181 14.46 -6.13 -1.29
C LEU A 181 13.40 -6.42 -0.20
N VAL A 182 13.14 -7.69 0.16
CA VAL A 182 12.18 -8.03 1.23
C VAL A 182 12.59 -7.39 2.56
N TYR A 183 13.89 -7.35 2.82
CA TYR A 183 14.50 -6.69 3.97
C TYR A 183 15.34 -5.48 3.52
N ALA A 184 14.86 -4.73 2.53
CA ALA A 184 15.61 -3.60 1.96
C ALA A 184 16.01 -2.55 3.00
N GLU A 185 15.28 -2.40 4.10
CA GLU A 185 15.65 -1.54 5.23
C GLU A 185 16.98 -1.95 5.85
N GLN A 186 17.31 -3.25 5.91
CA GLN A 186 18.59 -3.74 6.45
C GLN A 186 19.77 -3.36 5.54
N SER A 187 19.54 -3.27 4.24
CA SER A 187 20.55 -2.83 3.26
C SER A 187 20.35 -1.38 2.81
N GLY A 188 19.48 -0.60 3.46
CA GLY A 188 18.98 0.69 2.98
C GLY A 188 20.06 1.78 2.89
N LEU A 189 21.13 1.64 3.69
CA LEU A 189 22.30 2.51 3.70
C LEU A 189 23.26 2.26 2.53
N SER A 190 23.10 1.17 1.79
CA SER A 190 23.85 0.92 0.56
C SER A 190 23.37 1.83 -0.57
N SER A 191 24.32 2.53 -1.21
CA SER A 191 24.07 3.43 -2.35
C SER A 191 23.91 2.67 -3.67
N ALA A 192 24.16 1.36 -3.69
CA ALA A 192 24.13 0.52 -4.88
C ALA A 192 22.71 0.16 -5.35
N GLY A 193 21.71 0.18 -4.45
CA GLY A 193 20.32 -0.07 -4.80
C GLY A 193 19.57 1.23 -5.06
N GLY A 194 19.02 1.39 -6.27
CA GLY A 194 18.01 2.42 -6.54
C GLY A 194 16.75 2.21 -5.67
N PHE A 195 15.79 3.12 -5.75
CA PHE A 195 14.49 2.95 -5.06
C PHE A 195 13.35 3.58 -5.87
N LEU A 196 12.12 3.11 -5.61
CA LEU A 196 10.92 3.74 -6.17
C LEU A 196 10.72 5.11 -5.50
N VAL A 197 10.77 6.17 -6.29
CA VAL A 197 10.40 7.51 -5.83
C VAL A 197 8.87 7.57 -5.81
N THR A 198 8.28 7.38 -4.63
CA THR A 198 6.83 7.48 -4.44
C THR A 198 6.37 8.93 -4.46
N GLU A 199 5.09 9.16 -4.74
CA GLU A 199 4.51 10.51 -4.75
C GLU A 199 4.70 11.27 -3.41
N PRO A 200 4.51 10.65 -2.22
CA PRO A 200 4.80 11.32 -0.94
C PRO A 200 6.26 11.79 -0.81
N LEU A 201 7.21 10.99 -1.27
CA LEU A 201 8.63 11.36 -1.24
C LEU A 201 8.93 12.49 -2.25
N ARG A 202 8.36 12.39 -3.45
CA ARG A 202 8.47 13.43 -4.48
C ARG A 202 7.96 14.77 -3.95
N ARG A 203 6.80 14.78 -3.28
CA ARG A 203 6.23 15.99 -2.66
C ARG A 203 7.10 16.52 -1.53
N LEU A 204 7.54 15.66 -0.62
CA LEU A 204 8.44 16.05 0.47
C LEU A 204 9.68 16.77 -0.04
N LEU A 205 10.32 16.23 -1.07
CA LEU A 205 11.53 16.81 -1.65
C LEU A 205 11.22 18.05 -2.50
N ALA A 206 10.09 18.06 -3.21
CA ALA A 206 9.69 19.19 -4.06
C ALA A 206 9.28 20.43 -3.26
N ASP A 207 8.54 20.26 -2.17
CA ASP A 207 8.09 21.35 -1.29
C ASP A 207 9.27 21.97 -0.52
N HIS A 208 10.36 21.20 -0.35
CA HIS A 208 11.56 21.58 0.40
C HIS A 208 12.80 21.73 -0.50
N ARG A 209 12.63 22.32 -1.70
CA ARG A 209 13.74 22.66 -2.62
C ARG A 209 14.55 23.87 -2.16
N THR A 210 13.89 24.86 -1.56
CA THR A 210 14.47 26.16 -1.19
C THR A 210 14.50 26.40 0.31
N GLU A 211 13.74 25.64 1.10
CA GLU A 211 13.72 25.69 2.56
C GLU A 211 13.97 24.29 3.15
N LEU A 212 14.57 24.25 4.35
CA LEU A 212 14.84 22.99 5.04
C LEU A 212 13.53 22.33 5.52
N PRO A 213 13.42 20.99 5.41
CA PRO A 213 12.18 20.29 5.70
C PRO A 213 11.86 20.32 7.19
N GLN A 214 10.60 20.58 7.53
CA GLN A 214 10.09 20.43 8.89
C GLN A 214 8.78 19.66 8.83
N ALA A 215 8.93 18.34 8.73
CA ALA A 215 7.90 17.45 8.23
C ALA A 215 7.75 16.22 9.14
N LEU A 216 6.50 15.76 9.27
CA LEU A 216 6.19 14.45 9.80
C LEU A 216 5.90 13.52 8.61
N VAL A 217 6.65 12.43 8.50
CA VAL A 217 6.40 11.38 7.51
C VAL A 217 5.67 10.25 8.24
N VAL A 218 4.35 10.26 8.12
CA VAL A 218 3.47 9.35 8.86
C VAL A 218 3.13 8.14 7.99
N GLY A 219 3.27 6.92 8.52
CA GLY A 219 2.90 5.73 7.77
C GLY A 219 2.72 4.49 8.65
N ALA A 220 1.94 3.52 8.17
CA ALA A 220 1.81 2.22 8.83
C ALA A 220 3.17 1.52 8.98
N LYS A 221 3.27 0.50 9.85
CA LYS A 221 4.47 -0.34 9.89
C LYS A 221 4.53 -1.15 8.58
N GLY A 222 5.74 -1.36 8.05
CA GLY A 222 5.94 -1.88 6.69
C GLY A 222 5.72 -0.87 5.54
N ALA A 223 5.34 0.39 5.81
CA ALA A 223 5.13 1.40 4.76
C ALA A 223 6.42 1.99 4.16
N GLY A 224 7.61 1.60 4.63
CA GLY A 224 8.89 2.09 4.08
C GLY A 224 9.52 3.28 4.81
N LYS A 225 9.11 3.58 6.05
CA LYS A 225 9.67 4.66 6.89
C LYS A 225 11.19 4.52 7.11
N THR A 226 11.62 3.41 7.69
CA THR A 226 13.04 3.09 7.94
C THR A 226 13.85 3.02 6.65
N PHE A 227 13.24 2.54 5.57
CA PHE A 227 13.87 2.54 4.26
C PHE A 227 14.12 3.97 3.73
N MET A 228 13.14 4.88 3.82
CA MET A 228 13.32 6.28 3.42
C MET A 228 14.34 7.01 4.30
N TYR A 229 14.32 6.76 5.60
CA TYR A 229 15.36 7.24 6.52
C TYR A 229 16.75 6.79 6.06
N ALA A 230 16.92 5.50 5.78
CA ALA A 230 18.20 4.94 5.37
C ALA A 230 18.68 5.53 4.02
N LYS A 231 17.77 5.75 3.06
CA LYS A 231 18.10 6.42 1.79
C LYS A 231 18.48 7.88 1.95
N ALA A 232 17.81 8.60 2.85
CA ALA A 232 18.22 9.96 3.21
C ALA A 232 19.65 9.96 3.78
N CYS A 233 19.94 9.09 4.75
CA CYS A 233 21.29 8.93 5.30
C CYS A 233 22.33 8.57 4.23
N ALA A 234 22.03 7.60 3.35
CA ALA A 234 22.90 7.20 2.25
C ALA A 234 23.25 8.35 1.29
N ALA A 235 22.31 9.27 1.07
CA ALA A 235 22.52 10.47 0.26
C ALA A 235 23.42 11.53 0.93
N ARG A 236 23.63 11.44 2.25
CA ARG A 236 24.46 12.31 3.12
C ARG A 236 24.02 13.77 3.24
N THR A 237 23.37 14.32 2.22
CA THR A 237 22.89 15.70 2.16
C THR A 237 21.49 15.75 1.57
N TRP A 238 20.70 16.74 1.98
CA TRP A 238 19.34 16.93 1.46
C TRP A 238 19.31 17.16 -0.05
N GLN A 239 20.25 17.93 -0.58
CA GLN A 239 20.38 18.18 -2.01
C GLN A 239 20.61 16.89 -2.80
N ARG A 240 21.58 16.06 -2.39
CA ARG A 240 21.81 14.76 -3.06
C ARG A 240 20.62 13.84 -2.95
N PHE A 241 19.89 13.87 -1.84
CA PHE A 241 18.69 13.05 -1.69
C PHE A 241 17.59 13.46 -2.68
N ALA A 242 17.41 14.77 -2.88
CA ALA A 242 16.53 15.31 -3.90
C ALA A 242 16.98 14.95 -5.32
N GLU A 243 18.27 15.12 -5.64
CA GLU A 243 18.85 14.82 -6.96
C GLU A 243 18.74 13.34 -7.32
N GLN A 244 19.05 12.43 -6.38
CA GLN A 244 18.91 10.99 -6.55
C GLN A 244 17.45 10.56 -6.74
N SER A 245 16.50 11.35 -6.21
CA SER A 245 15.06 11.13 -6.39
C SER A 245 14.50 11.81 -7.65
N GLY A 246 15.35 12.34 -8.53
CA GLY A 246 14.94 13.01 -9.77
C GLY A 246 14.41 14.43 -9.59
N ILE A 247 14.50 15.01 -8.40
CA ILE A 247 14.08 16.39 -8.13
C ILE A 247 15.21 17.35 -8.49
N ARG A 248 14.97 18.19 -9.50
CA ARG A 248 15.92 19.20 -9.97
C ARG A 248 15.71 20.55 -9.27
N GLY A 249 16.77 21.35 -9.20
CA GLY A 249 16.71 22.73 -8.73
C GLY A 249 16.65 22.90 -7.22
N THR A 250 17.11 21.90 -6.45
CA THR A 250 17.25 22.01 -5.00
C THR A 250 18.43 22.92 -4.68
N THR A 251 18.16 24.07 -4.06
CA THR A 251 19.18 25.06 -3.68
C THR A 251 19.65 24.88 -2.23
N VAL A 252 18.99 23.99 -1.49
CA VAL A 252 19.28 23.73 -0.08
C VAL A 252 20.35 22.66 0.05
N GLU A 253 21.58 23.10 0.20
CA GLU A 253 22.69 22.25 0.60
C GLU A 253 22.75 22.19 2.14
N ALA A 254 22.38 21.05 2.70
CA ALA A 254 22.48 20.79 4.14
C ALA A 254 22.81 19.31 4.41
N PRO A 255 23.79 19.03 5.28
CA PRO A 255 24.07 17.67 5.75
C PRO A 255 22.86 17.05 6.45
N ILE A 256 22.69 15.75 6.25
CA ILE A 256 21.72 14.93 6.99
C ILE A 256 22.40 14.45 8.27
N VAL A 257 21.79 14.75 9.41
CA VAL A 257 22.28 14.43 10.75
C VAL A 257 21.28 13.48 11.41
N PRO A 258 21.55 12.17 11.41
CA PRO A 258 20.68 11.19 12.06
C PRO A 258 20.71 11.36 13.57
N VAL A 259 19.55 11.44 14.21
CA VAL A 259 19.42 11.64 15.67
C VAL A 259 19.07 10.34 16.37
N LEU A 260 18.08 9.62 15.83
CA LEU A 260 17.68 8.27 16.24
C LEU A 260 17.54 7.41 14.98
N GLU A 261 17.73 6.11 15.17
CA GLU A 261 17.62 5.08 14.14
C GLU A 261 16.89 3.85 14.72
N SER A 262 16.31 3.01 13.87
CA SER A 262 15.73 1.75 14.33
C SER A 262 16.82 0.77 14.77
N ALA A 263 16.56 0.01 15.83
CA ALA A 263 17.45 -1.02 16.34
C ALA A 263 17.71 -2.17 15.36
N ASN A 264 16.85 -2.34 14.36
CA ASN A 264 16.92 -3.40 13.36
C ASN A 264 17.62 -2.96 12.05
N LEU A 265 18.21 -1.75 12.03
CA LEU A 265 18.96 -1.26 10.88
C LEU A 265 20.32 -1.96 10.84
N GLU A 266 20.58 -2.73 9.78
CA GLU A 266 21.91 -3.27 9.52
C GLU A 266 22.74 -2.25 8.75
N TYR A 267 24.06 -2.32 8.94
CA TYR A 267 25.00 -1.34 8.41
C TYR A 267 25.79 -1.93 7.24
N GLY A 268 25.89 -1.15 6.16
CA GLY A 268 26.81 -1.41 5.06
C GLY A 268 28.11 -0.61 5.24
N ASP A 269 28.61 -0.04 4.15
CA ASP A 269 29.84 0.79 4.16
C ASP A 269 29.69 2.15 4.85
N LEU A 270 28.45 2.57 5.15
CA LEU A 270 28.12 3.84 5.78
C LEU A 270 27.22 3.58 6.99
N GLU A 271 27.63 4.08 8.14
CA GLU A 271 26.82 4.09 9.36
C GLU A 271 26.23 5.48 9.62
N PRO A 272 25.05 5.59 10.25
CA PRO A 272 24.53 6.87 10.71
C PRO A 272 25.49 7.58 11.69
N GLN A 273 26.33 6.82 12.41
CA GLN A 273 27.42 7.37 13.22
C GLN A 273 28.42 8.18 12.38
N ASP A 274 28.79 7.71 11.20
CA ASP A 274 29.72 8.41 10.31
C ASP A 274 29.20 9.80 9.92
N LEU A 275 27.88 9.93 9.73
CA LEU A 275 27.23 11.20 9.41
C LEU A 275 27.26 12.17 10.59
N ARG A 276 26.98 11.67 11.80
CA ARG A 276 27.09 12.47 13.03
C ARG A 276 28.54 12.92 13.26
N ASP A 277 29.50 12.01 13.11
CA ASP A 277 30.93 12.30 13.29
C ASP A 277 31.44 13.29 12.24
N ALA A 278 31.04 13.13 10.97
CA ALA A 278 31.38 14.06 9.90
C ALA A 278 30.84 15.47 10.19
N PHE A 279 29.58 15.59 10.61
CA PHE A 279 28.99 16.89 10.96
C PHE A 279 29.67 17.52 12.18
N ALA A 280 29.84 16.74 13.26
CA ALA A 280 30.46 17.18 14.50
C ALA A 280 31.93 17.59 14.31
N SER A 281 32.68 16.92 13.43
CA SER A 281 34.07 17.26 13.15
C SER A 281 34.24 18.66 12.54
N THR A 282 33.23 19.13 11.82
CA THR A 282 33.24 20.44 11.15
C THR A 282 32.59 21.53 12.01
N ASN A 283 31.54 21.18 12.75
CA ASN A 283 30.65 22.16 13.38
C ASN A 283 30.49 22.03 14.91
N GLY A 284 31.01 20.96 15.52
CA GLY A 284 30.93 20.68 16.95
C GLY A 284 31.95 21.47 17.78
N ASP A 285 31.82 21.42 19.11
CA ASP A 285 32.64 22.26 20.00
C ASP A 285 34.04 21.68 20.32
N LYS A 286 34.28 20.37 20.11
CA LYS A 286 35.56 19.68 20.37
C LYS A 286 35.80 18.45 19.47
N PRO A 287 37.07 18.02 19.27
CA PRO A 287 37.36 16.82 18.49
C PRO A 287 36.92 15.54 19.22
N ARG A 288 36.00 14.78 18.59
CA ARG A 288 35.62 13.38 18.90
C ARG A 288 35.20 13.08 20.34
N ARG A 289 34.10 13.68 20.82
CA ARG A 289 33.28 12.93 21.79
C ARG A 289 32.50 11.88 20.99
N ASN A 290 32.75 10.60 21.26
CA ASN A 290 32.01 9.46 20.72
C ASN A 290 30.55 9.49 21.21
N VAL A 291 29.76 10.47 20.78
CA VAL A 291 28.32 10.50 21.02
C VAL A 291 27.74 9.46 20.08
N THR A 292 27.39 8.31 20.64
CA THR A 292 26.76 7.21 19.91
C THR A 292 25.23 7.37 19.88
N SER A 293 24.57 6.73 18.92
CA SER A 293 23.10 6.61 18.90
C SER A 293 22.57 6.05 20.24
N SER A 294 23.29 5.07 20.81
CA SER A 294 22.98 4.53 22.13
C SER A 294 23.01 5.60 23.23
N SER A 295 23.96 6.53 23.21
CA SER A 295 24.02 7.60 24.22
C SER A 295 22.82 8.56 24.15
N ILE A 296 22.31 8.85 22.95
CA ILE A 296 21.11 9.66 22.75
C ILE A 296 19.87 8.88 23.22
N SER A 297 19.76 7.60 22.85
CA SER A 297 18.69 6.72 23.33
C SER A 297 18.69 6.60 24.87
N ASP A 298 19.86 6.41 25.48
CA ASP A 298 19.99 6.27 26.94
C ASP A 298 19.61 7.57 27.65
N ARG A 299 19.95 8.72 27.05
CA ARG A 299 19.53 10.04 27.56
C ARG A 299 18.01 10.20 27.54
N LEU A 300 17.34 9.73 26.48
CA LEU A 300 15.89 9.72 26.38
C LEU A 300 15.25 8.74 27.36
N LYS A 301 15.79 7.53 27.53
CA LYS A 301 15.33 6.54 28.53
C LYS A 301 15.44 7.09 29.95
N ALA A 302 16.54 7.78 30.27
CA ALA A 302 16.70 8.47 31.54
C ALA A 302 15.65 9.59 31.72
N GLY A 303 15.34 10.32 30.64
CA GLY A 303 14.25 11.28 30.62
C GLY A 303 12.89 10.65 30.95
N LEU A 304 12.59 9.48 30.37
CA LEU A 304 11.33 8.75 30.60
C LEU A 304 11.18 8.30 32.05
N GLY A 305 12.27 8.09 32.79
CA GLY A 305 12.25 7.76 34.22
C GLY A 305 12.23 8.97 35.16
N ARG A 306 12.62 10.17 34.68
CA ARG A 306 12.80 11.37 35.52
C ARG A 306 11.73 12.43 35.31
N LEU A 307 11.32 12.65 34.06
CA LEU A 307 10.41 13.74 33.70
C LEU A 307 8.95 13.32 33.87
N GLY A 308 8.12 14.23 34.39
CA GLY A 308 6.70 13.99 34.57
C GLY A 308 5.93 14.03 33.24
N GLY A 309 4.73 13.45 33.22
CA GLY A 309 3.82 13.51 32.06
C GLY A 309 3.23 14.89 31.77
N GLN A 310 3.46 15.88 32.63
CA GLN A 310 3.02 17.27 32.45
C GLN A 310 4.20 18.22 32.18
N ASP A 311 5.44 17.71 32.15
CA ASP A 311 6.64 18.54 32.01
C ASP A 311 7.02 18.76 30.54
N GLU A 312 6.18 19.49 29.83
CA GLU A 312 6.36 19.75 28.39
C GLU A 312 7.68 20.50 28.09
N LEU A 313 8.06 21.42 28.99
CA LEU A 313 9.27 22.22 28.84
C LEU A 313 10.52 21.35 29.06
N GLY A 314 10.53 20.50 30.09
CA GLY A 314 11.60 19.54 30.31
C GLY A 314 11.76 18.55 29.14
N TRP A 315 10.65 18.08 28.57
CA TRP A 315 10.65 17.23 27.37
C TRP A 315 11.19 17.96 26.15
N ARG A 316 10.84 19.24 25.96
CA ARG A 316 11.34 20.04 24.83
C ARG A 316 12.84 20.24 24.95
N SER A 317 13.33 20.67 26.12
CA SER A 317 14.77 20.88 26.32
C SER A 317 15.57 19.57 26.18
N LEU A 318 15.00 18.42 26.57
CA LEU A 318 15.61 17.10 26.37
C LEU A 318 15.69 16.71 24.89
N TRP A 319 14.64 16.93 24.10
CA TRP A 319 14.69 16.67 22.66
C TRP A 319 15.71 17.58 21.96
N LEU A 320 15.75 18.86 22.33
CA LEU A 320 16.75 19.79 21.81
C LEU A 320 18.17 19.41 22.25
N GLU A 321 18.35 18.87 23.47
CA GLU A 321 19.62 18.29 23.91
C GLU A 321 20.02 17.10 23.03
N CYS A 322 19.08 16.23 22.64
CA CYS A 322 19.36 15.13 21.72
C CYS A 322 19.81 15.62 20.33
N LEU A 323 19.18 16.68 19.79
CA LEU A 323 19.62 17.32 18.54
C LEU A 323 21.02 17.91 18.68
N ALA A 324 21.29 18.59 19.79
CA ALA A 324 22.60 19.18 20.09
C ALA A 324 23.69 18.10 20.22
N MET A 325 23.38 17.00 20.90
CA MET A 325 24.25 15.82 21.03
C MET A 325 24.57 15.21 19.66
N ALA A 326 23.58 15.05 18.79
CA ALA A 326 23.79 14.53 17.43
C ALA A 326 24.74 15.42 16.59
N CYS A 327 24.80 16.73 16.89
CA CYS A 327 25.73 17.68 16.29
C CYS A 327 27.12 17.75 16.98
N GLY A 328 27.34 17.00 18.06
CA GLY A 328 28.58 17.07 18.86
C GLY A 328 28.73 18.37 19.66
N LEU A 329 27.62 18.99 20.08
CA LEU A 329 27.63 20.20 20.92
C LEU A 329 27.68 19.84 22.41
N GLU A 330 28.42 20.64 23.18
CA GLU A 330 28.41 20.52 24.65
C GLU A 330 27.26 21.36 25.25
N VAL A 331 26.37 20.67 25.96
CA VAL A 331 25.30 21.27 26.76
C VAL A 331 25.72 21.24 28.24
N SER A 332 25.52 22.35 28.94
CA SER A 332 25.91 22.52 30.35
C SER A 332 24.92 23.43 31.06
N GLU A 333 25.03 23.58 32.38
CA GLU A 333 24.21 24.55 33.13
C GLU A 333 24.39 25.99 32.65
N GLN A 334 25.57 26.33 32.09
CA GLN A 334 25.90 27.66 31.59
C GLN A 334 25.54 27.86 30.11
N ARG A 335 25.17 26.79 29.40
CA ARG A 335 24.82 26.82 27.97
C ARG A 335 23.74 25.78 27.70
N THR A 336 22.51 26.25 27.59
CA THR A 336 21.33 25.44 27.32
C THR A 336 21.40 24.80 25.92
N SER A 337 20.61 23.74 25.70
CA SER A 337 20.53 23.09 24.39
C SER A 337 19.96 24.04 23.33
N GLU A 338 19.02 24.91 23.73
CA GLU A 338 18.49 26.00 22.90
C GLU A 338 19.61 26.97 22.46
N GLU A 339 20.43 27.47 23.39
CA GLU A 339 21.54 28.40 23.10
C GLU A 339 22.58 27.76 22.18
N ALA A 340 22.96 26.52 22.45
CA ALA A 340 23.92 25.79 21.64
C ALA A 340 23.46 25.62 20.18
N LEU A 341 22.19 25.25 19.98
CA LEU A 341 21.60 25.14 18.65
C LEU A 341 21.44 26.50 17.96
N ILE A 342 21.06 27.56 18.68
CA ILE A 342 20.98 28.92 18.13
C ILE A 342 22.35 29.39 17.62
N GLU A 343 23.42 29.15 18.37
CA GLU A 343 24.79 29.48 17.96
C GLU A 343 25.21 28.67 16.73
N LEU A 344 24.94 27.36 16.72
CA LEU A 344 25.20 26.50 15.57
C LEU A 344 24.46 27.00 14.31
N GLY A 345 23.20 27.41 14.45
CA GLY A 345 22.35 27.88 13.35
C GLY A 345 22.83 29.17 12.68
N ARG A 346 23.75 29.92 13.32
CA ARG A 346 24.40 31.09 12.71
C ARG A 346 25.52 30.72 11.75
N ARG A 347 26.11 29.52 11.88
CA ARG A 347 27.28 29.08 11.12
C ARG A 347 27.02 27.87 10.23
N ALA A 348 26.02 27.05 10.54
CA ALA A 348 25.76 25.80 9.85
C ALA A 348 24.27 25.56 9.63
N LYS A 349 23.98 24.74 8.63
CA LYS A 349 22.64 24.17 8.37
C LYS A 349 22.67 22.68 8.58
N ALA A 350 21.56 22.09 8.99
CA ALA A 350 21.42 20.64 9.14
C ALA A 350 19.98 20.18 8.88
N VAL A 351 19.83 18.96 8.38
CA VAL A 351 18.54 18.24 8.37
C VAL A 351 18.62 17.10 9.35
N PHE A 352 17.93 17.24 10.47
CA PHE A 352 17.78 16.18 11.45
C PHE A 352 16.79 15.13 10.94
N VAL A 353 17.17 13.86 11.04
CA VAL A 353 16.29 12.73 10.71
C VAL A 353 16.11 11.83 11.93
N ILE A 354 14.86 11.45 12.20
CA ILE A 354 14.48 10.60 13.34
C ILE A 354 13.66 9.43 12.80
N ASP A 355 14.10 8.21 13.08
CA ASP A 355 13.36 6.96 12.89
C ASP A 355 13.49 6.09 14.15
N GLY A 356 12.77 4.96 14.21
CA GLY A 356 12.89 4.00 15.32
C GLY A 356 12.25 4.46 16.63
N LEU A 357 11.32 5.42 16.58
CA LEU A 357 10.60 5.89 17.76
C LEU A 357 9.80 4.76 18.43
N GLU A 358 9.36 3.78 17.66
CA GLU A 358 8.69 2.57 18.14
C GLU A 358 9.57 1.72 19.05
N ASP A 359 10.90 1.74 18.89
CA ASP A 359 11.80 0.93 19.73
C ASP A 359 11.87 1.49 21.16
N LEU A 360 11.72 2.81 21.29
CA LEU A 360 11.67 3.52 22.57
C LEU A 360 10.24 3.60 23.14
N MET A 361 9.25 3.73 22.27
CA MET A 361 7.85 4.02 22.62
C MET A 361 6.89 3.00 21.99
N GLN A 362 7.19 1.69 22.15
CA GLN A 362 6.39 0.59 21.57
C GLN A 362 4.89 0.75 21.84
N ASN A 363 4.53 1.04 23.10
CA ASN A 363 3.17 1.35 23.52
C ASN A 363 3.16 2.68 24.29
N LEU A 364 2.14 3.50 24.03
CA LEU A 364 1.88 4.76 24.75
C LEU A 364 1.05 4.49 26.01
N ASP A 365 1.60 3.65 26.89
CA ASP A 365 1.00 3.18 28.15
C ASP A 365 1.01 4.25 29.26
N SER A 366 1.96 5.18 29.23
CA SER A 366 2.10 6.26 30.21
C SER A 366 1.89 7.66 29.62
N ASP A 367 1.37 8.58 30.43
CA ASP A 367 1.27 9.99 30.06
C ASP A 367 2.64 10.61 29.78
N THR A 368 3.69 10.10 30.42
CA THR A 368 5.08 10.49 30.17
C THR A 368 5.52 10.21 28.74
N LYS A 369 5.29 8.99 28.22
CA LYS A 369 5.61 8.66 26.82
C LYS A 369 4.75 9.46 25.84
N ARG A 370 3.46 9.66 26.14
CA ARG A 370 2.54 10.47 25.32
C ARG A 370 3.04 11.91 25.21
N THR A 371 3.37 12.54 26.32
CA THR A 371 3.88 13.92 26.34
C THR A 371 5.23 14.04 25.66
N ALA A 372 6.15 13.10 25.92
CA ALA A 372 7.45 13.05 25.24
C ALA A 372 7.31 13.04 23.71
N LEU A 373 6.44 12.18 23.18
CA LEU A 373 6.20 12.10 21.73
C LEU A 373 5.46 13.34 21.21
N ARG A 374 4.40 13.80 21.90
CA ARG A 374 3.65 14.99 21.50
C ARG A 374 4.56 16.23 21.37
N VAL A 375 5.46 16.41 22.34
CA VAL A 375 6.42 17.52 22.36
C VAL A 375 7.38 17.46 21.17
N LEU A 376 7.86 16.27 20.78
CA LEU A 376 8.66 16.12 19.56
C LEU A 376 7.86 16.51 18.31
N LEU A 377 6.64 15.99 18.17
CA LEU A 377 5.81 16.13 16.97
C LEU A 377 5.23 17.54 16.79
N ILE A 378 5.16 18.36 17.84
CA ILE A 378 4.53 19.68 17.81
C ILE A 378 5.50 20.76 18.26
N ASP A 379 5.97 20.69 19.50
CA ASP A 379 6.69 21.78 20.17
C ASP A 379 8.12 21.94 19.64
N VAL A 380 8.85 20.84 19.40
CA VAL A 380 10.21 20.87 18.83
C VAL A 380 10.17 21.41 17.39
N LEU A 381 9.25 20.92 16.56
CA LEU A 381 9.04 21.47 15.22
C LEU A 381 8.68 22.96 15.27
N GLY A 382 7.78 23.36 16.18
CA GLY A 382 7.42 24.76 16.39
C GLY A 382 8.62 25.63 16.77
N TRP A 383 9.47 25.13 17.67
CA TRP A 383 10.68 25.83 18.10
C TRP A 383 11.66 26.01 16.94
N LEU A 384 11.91 24.98 16.13
CA LEU A 384 12.79 25.06 14.95
C LEU A 384 12.28 26.09 13.91
N ARG A 385 10.96 26.26 13.73
CA ARG A 385 10.38 27.32 12.88
C ARG A 385 10.68 28.72 13.39
N SER A 386 10.78 28.89 14.70
CA SER A 386 10.96 30.20 15.32
C SER A 386 12.38 30.76 15.11
N LEU A 387 13.34 29.91 14.75
CA LEU A 387 14.72 30.33 14.52
C LEU A 387 14.84 31.20 13.27
N ARG A 388 15.51 32.35 13.43
CA ARG A 388 15.76 33.28 12.33
C ARG A 388 16.59 32.60 11.24
N GLY A 389 16.12 32.70 9.99
CA GLY A 389 16.78 32.10 8.83
C GLY A 389 16.55 30.58 8.68
N ARG A 390 15.77 29.95 9.58
CA ARG A 390 15.41 28.52 9.55
C ARG A 390 16.60 27.61 9.21
N PRO A 391 17.68 27.63 10.01
CA PRO A 391 18.91 26.91 9.69
C PRO A 391 18.79 25.39 9.84
N PHE A 392 17.72 24.90 10.46
CA PHE A 392 17.53 23.47 10.73
C PHE A 392 16.23 22.94 10.13
N GLY A 393 16.35 21.78 9.50
CA GLY A 393 15.24 20.90 9.16
C GLY A 393 15.12 19.76 10.17
N LEU A 394 13.91 19.22 10.30
CA LEU A 394 13.61 18.01 11.05
C LEU A 394 12.58 17.19 10.27
N VAL A 395 12.95 15.95 9.93
CA VAL A 395 12.06 14.94 9.35
C VAL A 395 11.88 13.83 10.37
N VAL A 396 10.65 13.64 10.84
CA VAL A 396 10.33 12.59 11.81
C VAL A 396 9.51 11.52 11.10
N PHE A 397 10.07 10.32 10.99
CA PHE A 397 9.36 9.13 10.54
C PHE A 397 8.62 8.53 11.73
N VAL A 398 7.29 8.45 11.65
CA VAL A 398 6.46 8.03 12.79
C VAL A 398 5.27 7.19 12.34
N ARG A 399 4.89 6.21 13.16
CA ARG A 399 3.68 5.43 12.90
C ARG A 399 2.42 6.23 13.15
N ARG A 400 1.38 6.01 12.35
CA ARG A 400 0.09 6.72 12.46
C ARG A 400 -0.57 6.54 13.83
N ASP A 401 -0.53 5.33 14.38
CA ASP A 401 -1.10 4.99 15.69
C ASP A 401 -0.35 5.66 16.86
N LEU A 402 0.96 5.85 16.74
CA LEU A 402 1.73 6.62 17.72
C LEU A 402 1.36 8.11 17.69
N VAL A 403 1.11 8.67 16.50
CA VAL A 403 0.64 10.07 16.38
C VAL A 403 -0.74 10.24 17.01
N THR A 404 -1.71 9.37 16.67
CA THR A 404 -3.07 9.46 17.23
C THR A 404 -3.10 9.18 18.72
N GLY A 405 -2.28 8.25 19.22
CA GLY A 405 -2.18 7.94 20.64
C GLY A 405 -1.53 9.05 21.47
N ALA A 406 -0.55 9.78 20.92
CA ALA A 406 0.11 10.89 21.62
C ALA A 406 -0.67 12.20 21.54
N VAL A 407 -1.36 12.46 20.43
CA VAL A 407 -2.09 13.71 20.16
C VAL A 407 -3.59 13.46 20.25
N ARG A 408 -4.14 13.35 21.46
CA ARG A 408 -5.57 13.01 21.67
C ARG A 408 -6.54 14.06 21.15
N GLN A 409 -6.15 15.33 21.21
CA GLN A 409 -6.93 16.46 20.70
C GLN A 409 -6.30 16.97 19.40
N ASN A 410 -7.10 17.15 18.35
CA ASN A 410 -6.68 17.67 17.04
C ASN A 410 -5.66 16.79 16.26
N SER A 411 -5.55 15.49 16.55
CA SER A 411 -4.75 14.56 15.72
C SER A 411 -5.10 14.64 14.24
N GLY A 412 -6.39 14.74 13.91
CA GLY A 412 -6.85 14.89 12.52
C GLY A 412 -6.29 16.15 11.85
N GLN A 413 -6.18 17.28 12.56
CA GLN A 413 -5.59 18.51 12.04
C GLN A 413 -4.07 18.36 11.85
N LEU A 414 -3.39 17.69 12.78
CA LEU A 414 -1.96 17.44 12.67
C LEU A 414 -1.65 16.49 11.51
N LEU A 415 -2.39 15.39 11.38
CA LEU A 415 -2.27 14.43 10.28
C LEU A 415 -2.59 15.11 8.95
N GLY A 416 -3.69 15.86 8.86
CA GLY A 416 -4.09 16.58 7.65
C GLY A 416 -3.04 17.58 7.16
N ARG A 417 -2.23 18.16 8.06
CA ARG A 417 -1.15 19.08 7.69
C ARG A 417 0.00 18.41 6.92
N TYR A 418 0.24 17.12 7.16
CA TYR A 418 1.34 16.36 6.55
C TYR A 418 0.85 15.17 5.72
N ASP A 419 -0.44 15.15 5.37
CA ASP A 419 -1.09 14.04 4.66
C ASP A 419 -0.43 13.78 3.29
N HIS A 420 0.03 14.85 2.63
CA HIS A 420 0.74 14.76 1.36
C HIS A 420 2.14 14.12 1.45
N TYR A 421 2.69 13.98 2.66
CA TYR A 421 3.93 13.25 2.94
C TYR A 421 3.66 11.87 3.57
N ALA A 422 2.40 11.50 3.79
CA ALA A 422 2.06 10.25 4.45
C ALA A 422 2.42 9.06 3.54
N LEU A 423 3.09 8.07 4.11
CA LEU A 423 3.39 6.83 3.42
C LEU A 423 2.16 5.94 3.44
N HIS A 424 1.42 6.00 2.34
CA HIS A 424 0.28 5.17 2.07
C HIS A 424 0.50 4.41 0.77
N TRP A 425 0.38 3.09 0.84
CA TRP A 425 0.51 2.21 -0.32
C TRP A 425 -0.88 1.85 -0.82
N SER A 426 -1.36 2.65 -1.76
CA SER A 426 -2.58 2.37 -2.51
C SER A 426 -2.36 1.19 -3.46
N LYS A 427 -3.45 0.72 -4.07
CA LYS A 427 -3.39 -0.31 -5.12
C LYS A 427 -2.47 0.12 -6.27
N GLU A 428 -2.56 1.37 -6.68
CA GLU A 428 -1.75 1.92 -7.77
C GLU A 428 -0.27 2.01 -7.38
N GLU A 429 0.05 2.45 -6.16
CA GLU A 429 1.42 2.47 -5.66
C GLU A 429 2.00 1.05 -5.53
N ALA A 430 1.19 0.06 -5.14
CA ALA A 430 1.60 -1.34 -5.13
C ALA A 430 1.93 -1.87 -6.54
N LEU A 431 1.13 -1.49 -7.54
CA LEU A 431 1.42 -1.81 -8.95
C LEU A 431 2.70 -1.11 -9.44
N ARG A 432 2.90 0.17 -9.08
CA ARG A 432 4.16 0.89 -9.39
C ARG A 432 5.36 0.21 -8.77
N LEU A 433 5.27 -0.23 -7.51
CA LEU A 433 6.33 -0.97 -6.86
C LEU A 433 6.60 -2.30 -7.56
N ALA A 434 5.56 -3.03 -7.95
CA ALA A 434 5.74 -4.27 -8.68
C ALA A 434 6.46 -4.07 -10.01
N LEU A 435 6.10 -3.04 -10.78
CA LEU A 435 6.77 -2.70 -12.04
C LEU A 435 8.20 -2.22 -11.79
N TRP A 436 8.42 -1.42 -10.75
CA TRP A 436 9.73 -0.91 -10.39
C TRP A 436 10.69 -2.04 -10.02
N VAL A 437 10.27 -2.98 -9.17
CA VAL A 437 11.11 -4.14 -8.78
C VAL A 437 11.44 -5.00 -9.99
N THR A 438 10.47 -5.25 -10.87
CA THR A 438 10.68 -6.08 -12.06
C THR A 438 11.58 -5.42 -13.10
N ALA A 439 11.42 -4.11 -13.33
CA ALA A 439 12.32 -3.33 -14.18
C ALA A 439 13.74 -3.24 -13.58
N HIS A 440 13.85 -2.97 -12.27
CA HIS A 440 15.14 -2.89 -11.57
C HIS A 440 15.90 -4.21 -11.55
N ALA A 441 15.17 -5.34 -11.59
CA ALA A 441 15.75 -6.67 -11.66
C ALA A 441 16.22 -7.07 -13.07
N ASP A 442 16.03 -6.24 -14.10
CA ASP A 442 16.16 -6.64 -15.50
C ASP A 442 15.35 -7.92 -15.79
N ALA A 443 14.12 -7.95 -15.29
CA ALA A 443 13.23 -9.11 -15.35
C ALA A 443 12.04 -8.91 -16.29
N LEU A 444 12.09 -7.91 -17.18
CA LEU A 444 11.06 -7.65 -18.17
C LEU A 444 11.52 -8.09 -19.57
N PRO A 445 10.69 -8.80 -20.35
CA PRO A 445 10.94 -9.06 -21.76
C PRO A 445 11.20 -7.78 -22.57
N GLU A 446 10.39 -6.74 -22.35
CA GLU A 446 10.57 -5.40 -22.90
C GLU A 446 10.98 -4.43 -21.78
N SER A 447 12.17 -3.84 -21.91
CA SER A 447 12.75 -3.00 -20.87
C SER A 447 11.94 -1.71 -20.67
N VAL A 448 11.59 -1.42 -19.42
CA VAL A 448 10.92 -0.19 -19.01
C VAL A 448 11.91 0.68 -18.21
N PRO A 449 12.13 1.95 -18.60
CA PRO A 449 13.01 2.84 -17.86
C PRO A 449 12.51 3.12 -16.44
N VAL A 450 13.31 2.74 -15.44
CA VAL A 450 12.98 2.86 -14.01
C VAL A 450 12.60 4.29 -13.61
N ALA A 451 13.26 5.31 -14.18
CA ALA A 451 13.05 6.71 -13.83
C ALA A 451 11.66 7.26 -14.22
N GLY A 452 10.97 6.64 -15.17
CA GLY A 452 9.66 7.10 -15.66
C GLY A 452 8.46 6.39 -15.03
N ILE A 453 8.68 5.33 -14.24
CA ILE A 453 7.59 4.46 -13.73
C ILE A 453 6.59 5.24 -12.88
N THR A 454 7.05 6.18 -12.05
CA THR A 454 6.17 6.97 -11.19
C THR A 454 5.27 7.92 -11.99
N ASP A 455 5.67 8.30 -13.21
CA ASP A 455 4.91 9.21 -14.07
C ASP A 455 4.00 8.48 -15.08
N LEU A 456 4.01 7.15 -15.09
CA LEU A 456 3.13 6.36 -15.95
C LEU A 456 1.66 6.58 -15.55
N SER A 457 0.83 6.71 -16.59
CA SER A 457 -0.62 6.61 -16.43
C SER A 457 -1.00 5.23 -15.90
N THR A 458 -2.17 5.11 -15.28
CA THR A 458 -2.66 3.82 -14.77
C THR A 458 -2.74 2.78 -15.88
N ASP A 459 -3.17 3.16 -17.08
CA ASP A 459 -3.25 2.28 -18.24
C ASP A 459 -1.85 1.80 -18.69
N ASP A 460 -0.88 2.71 -18.81
CA ASP A 460 0.48 2.36 -19.21
C ASP A 460 1.18 1.47 -18.16
N LEU A 461 0.92 1.74 -16.88
CA LEU A 461 1.39 0.92 -15.76
C LEU A 461 0.80 -0.51 -15.84
N ILE A 462 -0.51 -0.62 -16.04
CA ILE A 462 -1.19 -1.92 -16.20
C ILE A 462 -0.65 -2.66 -17.42
N ASN A 463 -0.55 -1.98 -18.57
CA ASN A 463 -0.04 -2.55 -19.81
C ASN A 463 1.40 -3.06 -19.65
N SER A 464 2.26 -2.30 -18.98
CA SER A 464 3.64 -2.70 -18.69
C SER A 464 3.72 -3.92 -17.78
N LEU A 465 2.75 -4.11 -16.88
CA LEU A 465 2.70 -5.26 -15.97
C LEU A 465 2.11 -6.53 -16.62
N ILE A 466 1.50 -6.44 -17.80
CA ILE A 466 0.98 -7.62 -18.52
C ILE A 466 2.10 -8.60 -18.83
N GLN A 467 3.29 -8.15 -19.23
CA GLN A 467 4.43 -9.05 -19.49
C GLN A 467 4.93 -9.75 -18.21
N VAL A 468 4.63 -9.19 -17.03
CA VAL A 468 5.02 -9.76 -15.74
C VAL A 468 4.11 -10.92 -15.40
N TRP A 469 2.80 -10.71 -15.25
CA TRP A 469 1.86 -11.72 -14.72
C TRP A 469 0.68 -12.03 -15.66
N GLY A 470 0.68 -11.45 -16.85
CA GLY A 470 -0.39 -11.54 -17.85
C GLY A 470 -1.62 -10.69 -17.53
N TRP A 471 -2.54 -10.59 -18.48
CA TRP A 471 -3.76 -9.81 -18.31
C TRP A 471 -4.69 -10.37 -17.21
N LYS A 472 -4.70 -11.70 -17.03
CA LYS A 472 -5.54 -12.44 -16.09
C LYS A 472 -4.75 -13.47 -15.31
N MET A 473 -5.30 -13.91 -14.17
CA MET A 473 -4.81 -15.02 -13.33
C MET A 473 -4.96 -16.41 -13.99
N GLY A 474 -4.87 -16.45 -15.33
CA GLY A 474 -4.82 -17.62 -16.19
C GLY A 474 -4.40 -17.21 -17.60
N SER A 475 -4.85 -17.94 -18.63
CA SER A 475 -4.66 -17.50 -20.01
C SER A 475 -5.42 -16.20 -20.31
N ALA A 476 -5.05 -15.46 -21.35
CA ALA A 476 -5.78 -14.25 -21.73
C ALA A 476 -7.28 -14.54 -22.00
N LYS A 477 -7.58 -15.74 -22.52
CA LYS A 477 -8.94 -16.24 -22.75
C LYS A 477 -9.62 -16.81 -21.51
N SER A 478 -8.87 -17.01 -20.41
CA SER A 478 -9.41 -17.54 -19.17
C SER A 478 -10.39 -16.56 -18.54
N ARG A 479 -11.11 -17.08 -17.55
CA ARG A 479 -12.14 -16.34 -16.82
C ARG A 479 -11.79 -16.17 -15.36
N GLU A 480 -10.51 -15.97 -15.17
CA GLU A 480 -9.90 -15.61 -13.92
C GLU A 480 -9.96 -14.08 -13.79
N ALA A 481 -9.76 -13.55 -12.58
CA ALA A 481 -9.72 -12.11 -12.42
C ALA A 481 -8.51 -11.53 -13.17
N ARG A 482 -8.60 -10.23 -13.47
CA ARG A 482 -7.49 -9.50 -14.07
C ARG A 482 -6.35 -9.42 -13.08
N SER A 483 -5.13 -9.73 -13.51
CA SER A 483 -3.99 -9.84 -12.59
C SER A 483 -3.70 -8.52 -11.86
N HIS A 484 -3.85 -7.38 -12.54
CA HIS A 484 -3.66 -6.05 -11.94
C HIS A 484 -4.70 -5.69 -10.87
N LEU A 485 -5.89 -6.32 -10.89
CA LEU A 485 -6.89 -6.18 -9.81
C LEU A 485 -6.65 -7.23 -8.72
N TRP A 486 -6.30 -8.45 -9.11
CA TRP A 486 -6.11 -9.57 -8.20
C TRP A 486 -4.94 -9.37 -7.25
N VAL A 487 -3.76 -8.97 -7.75
CA VAL A 487 -2.54 -8.84 -6.92
C VAL A 487 -2.74 -7.87 -5.75
N PRO A 488 -3.13 -6.59 -5.95
CA PRO A 488 -3.37 -5.69 -4.82
C PRO A 488 -4.57 -6.14 -3.97
N ALA A 489 -5.56 -6.82 -4.58
CA ALA A 489 -6.72 -7.33 -3.84
C ALA A 489 -6.40 -8.53 -2.93
N ALA A 490 -5.43 -9.34 -3.30
CA ALA A 490 -5.00 -10.50 -2.52
C ALA A 490 -4.08 -10.08 -1.38
N LEU A 491 -3.26 -9.05 -1.58
CA LEU A 491 -2.21 -8.64 -0.64
C LEU A 491 -2.64 -7.58 0.38
N GLY A 492 -3.65 -6.76 0.08
CA GLY A 492 -4.00 -5.68 0.99
C GLY A 492 -5.07 -6.01 2.03
N ASP A 493 -5.25 -5.06 2.93
CA ASP A 493 -6.15 -5.12 4.08
C ASP A 493 -7.49 -4.38 3.85
N PHE A 494 -8.40 -4.40 4.82
CA PHE A 494 -9.68 -3.69 4.72
C PHE A 494 -9.57 -2.17 4.89
N ASN A 495 -8.40 -1.63 5.21
CA ASN A 495 -8.13 -0.20 5.18
C ASN A 495 -7.65 0.27 3.79
N GLY A 496 -7.67 -0.60 2.79
CA GLY A 496 -7.25 -0.28 1.43
C GLY A 496 -5.73 -0.23 1.26
N GLN A 497 -4.95 -0.73 2.23
CA GLN A 497 -3.48 -0.62 2.24
C GLN A 497 -2.84 -1.93 1.78
N VAL A 498 -1.83 -1.82 0.93
CA VAL A 498 -1.00 -2.96 0.52
C VAL A 498 0.42 -2.71 1.01
N GLN A 499 0.95 -3.47 1.97
CA GLN A 499 2.30 -3.18 2.47
C GLN A 499 3.37 -3.48 1.39
N ALA A 500 4.34 -2.58 1.23
CA ALA A 500 5.43 -2.74 0.27
C ALA A 500 6.18 -4.06 0.45
N ARG A 501 6.43 -4.44 1.71
CA ARG A 501 7.09 -5.72 2.05
C ARG A 501 6.33 -6.92 1.48
N ASP A 502 4.99 -6.92 1.58
CA ASP A 502 4.15 -8.00 1.08
C ASP A 502 4.24 -8.09 -0.46
N VAL A 503 4.27 -6.95 -1.17
CA VAL A 503 4.44 -6.91 -2.63
C VAL A 503 5.79 -7.50 -3.05
N VAL A 504 6.87 -7.06 -2.41
CA VAL A 504 8.23 -7.52 -2.75
C VAL A 504 8.40 -9.00 -2.43
N MET A 505 7.91 -9.45 -1.28
CA MET A 505 7.91 -10.86 -0.89
C MET A 505 7.09 -11.70 -1.86
N PHE A 506 5.91 -11.23 -2.25
CA PHE A 506 5.07 -11.88 -3.25
C PHE A 506 5.81 -12.05 -4.58
N LEU A 507 6.46 -11.00 -5.08
CA LEU A 507 7.25 -11.07 -6.31
C LEU A 507 8.41 -12.07 -6.20
N ALA A 508 9.15 -12.04 -5.08
CA ALA A 508 10.27 -12.94 -4.84
C ALA A 508 9.83 -14.41 -4.85
N THR A 509 8.80 -14.72 -4.07
CA THR A 509 8.26 -16.07 -3.93
C THR A 509 7.56 -16.54 -5.21
N ALA A 510 6.77 -15.69 -5.86
CA ALA A 510 6.10 -16.02 -7.11
C ALA A 510 7.11 -16.28 -8.23
N ALA A 511 8.18 -15.50 -8.32
CA ALA A 511 9.23 -15.70 -9.32
C ALA A 511 9.96 -17.03 -9.10
N LYS A 512 10.35 -17.32 -7.86
CA LYS A 512 10.98 -18.59 -7.47
C LYS A 512 10.09 -19.79 -7.78
N ASN A 513 8.80 -19.71 -7.43
CA ASN A 513 7.84 -20.76 -7.73
C ASN A 513 7.57 -20.91 -9.24
N SER A 514 7.73 -19.83 -10.01
CA SER A 514 7.56 -19.84 -11.47
C SER A 514 8.69 -20.55 -12.21
N GLU A 515 9.85 -20.75 -11.59
CA GLU A 515 10.98 -21.47 -12.20
C GLU A 515 10.63 -22.92 -12.57
N GLN A 516 9.64 -23.52 -11.90
CA GLN A 516 9.15 -24.87 -12.20
C GLN A 516 8.45 -24.98 -13.58
N TYR A 517 8.15 -23.84 -14.20
CA TYR A 517 7.39 -23.74 -15.46
C TYR A 517 8.24 -23.13 -16.59
N ASN A 518 9.58 -23.18 -16.47
CA ASN A 518 10.50 -22.63 -17.48
C ASN A 518 10.31 -23.24 -18.87
N ASP A 519 9.90 -24.50 -18.94
CA ASP A 519 9.73 -25.22 -20.20
C ASP A 519 8.29 -25.17 -20.75
N THR A 520 7.34 -24.56 -20.02
CA THR A 520 5.90 -24.64 -20.33
C THR A 520 5.19 -23.31 -20.49
N VAL A 521 5.76 -22.22 -19.95
CA VAL A 521 5.17 -20.87 -20.02
C VAL A 521 6.24 -19.87 -20.45
N ASP A 522 6.03 -19.24 -21.60
CA ASP A 522 6.92 -18.28 -22.25
C ASP A 522 6.18 -17.00 -22.69
N ASP A 523 4.96 -16.76 -22.19
CA ASP A 523 4.20 -15.53 -22.48
C ASP A 523 4.35 -14.48 -21.37
N ARG A 524 4.89 -14.85 -20.20
CA ARG A 524 5.01 -14.00 -19.01
C ARG A 524 6.06 -14.48 -18.02
N VAL A 525 6.50 -13.56 -17.15
CA VAL A 525 7.51 -13.82 -16.12
C VAL A 525 6.96 -14.68 -14.98
N LEU A 526 5.81 -14.31 -14.41
CA LEU A 526 5.15 -14.94 -13.27
C LEU A 526 3.98 -15.80 -13.71
N VAL A 527 3.96 -17.05 -13.26
CA VAL A 527 2.91 -18.02 -13.60
C VAL A 527 1.76 -17.93 -12.59
N PRO A 528 0.48 -17.91 -13.01
CA PRO A 528 -0.64 -17.75 -12.08
C PRO A 528 -0.73 -18.79 -10.96
N THR A 529 -0.39 -20.05 -11.22
CA THR A 529 -0.32 -21.10 -10.18
C THR A 529 0.80 -20.84 -9.17
N ALA A 530 1.94 -20.30 -9.62
CA ALA A 530 3.04 -19.90 -8.75
C ALA A 530 2.69 -18.67 -7.91
N MET A 531 1.94 -17.72 -8.48
CA MET A 531 1.40 -16.55 -7.77
C MET A 531 0.41 -16.95 -6.68
N ARG A 532 -0.53 -17.86 -6.96
CA ARG A 532 -1.46 -18.40 -5.94
C ARG A 532 -0.71 -19.06 -4.78
N LYS A 533 0.28 -19.90 -5.07
CA LYS A 533 1.15 -20.51 -4.03
C LYS A 533 1.94 -19.48 -3.25
N ALA A 534 2.44 -18.43 -3.90
CA ALA A 534 3.20 -17.37 -3.25
C ALA A 534 2.32 -16.59 -2.25
N LEU A 535 1.04 -16.36 -2.56
CA LEU A 535 0.10 -15.72 -1.65
C LEU A 535 0.00 -16.49 -0.32
N LEU A 536 -0.08 -17.82 -0.35
CA LEU A 536 -0.15 -18.64 0.86
C LEU A 536 1.07 -18.44 1.77
N GLU A 537 2.26 -18.31 1.18
CA GLU A 537 3.50 -18.04 1.92
C GLU A 537 3.52 -16.61 2.48
N CYS A 538 3.16 -15.63 1.65
CA CYS A 538 3.01 -14.24 2.06
C CYS A 538 2.03 -14.09 3.23
N SER A 539 0.90 -14.80 3.20
CA SER A 539 -0.09 -14.79 4.27
C SER A 539 0.45 -15.30 5.60
N ARG A 540 1.28 -16.35 5.59
CA ARG A 540 1.92 -16.85 6.84
C ARG A 540 2.92 -15.83 7.38
N ASN A 541 3.75 -15.28 6.51
CA ASN A 541 4.72 -14.26 6.88
C ASN A 541 4.03 -12.96 7.35
N LYS A 542 2.86 -12.63 6.80
CA LYS A 542 2.03 -11.50 7.25
C LYS A 542 1.65 -11.63 8.71
N ILE A 543 1.17 -12.80 9.14
CA ILE A 543 0.80 -13.03 10.54
C ILE A 543 2.01 -12.85 11.46
N ILE A 544 3.16 -13.41 11.08
CA ILE A 544 4.41 -13.29 11.84
C ILE A 544 4.83 -11.81 11.93
N SER A 545 4.90 -11.11 10.80
CA SER A 545 5.24 -9.68 10.74
C SER A 545 4.31 -8.88 11.63
N VAL A 546 2.99 -9.00 11.47
CA VAL A 546 2.02 -8.25 12.28
C VAL A 546 2.17 -8.57 13.78
N GLY A 547 2.50 -9.81 14.14
CA GLY A 547 2.78 -10.17 15.53
C GLY A 547 4.04 -9.53 16.13
N GLU A 548 5.08 -9.35 15.32
CA GLU A 548 6.28 -8.57 15.68
C GLU A 548 6.00 -7.05 15.71
N GLU A 549 5.01 -6.59 14.96
CA GLU A 549 4.64 -5.18 14.81
C GLU A 549 3.74 -4.65 15.92
N ASN A 550 2.78 -5.48 16.34
CA ASN A 550 1.88 -5.20 17.43
C ASN A 550 1.64 -6.49 18.22
N LYS A 551 2.22 -6.58 19.41
CA LYS A 551 2.12 -7.76 20.28
C LYS A 551 0.67 -8.08 20.69
N GLU A 552 -0.19 -7.07 20.78
CA GLU A 552 -1.61 -7.27 21.13
C GLU A 552 -2.35 -7.94 19.99
N ILE A 553 -2.29 -7.36 18.78
CA ILE A 553 -2.86 -7.96 17.57
C ILE A 553 -2.24 -9.34 17.31
N GLY A 554 -0.92 -9.47 17.46
CA GLY A 554 -0.21 -10.74 17.32
C GLY A 554 -0.75 -11.86 18.19
N ARG A 555 -1.06 -11.56 19.47
CA ARG A 555 -1.69 -12.54 20.36
C ARG A 555 -3.06 -12.97 19.86
N LEU A 556 -3.87 -12.03 19.37
CA LEU A 556 -5.20 -12.34 18.81
C LEU A 556 -5.08 -13.22 17.55
N LEU A 557 -4.14 -12.90 16.66
CA LEU A 557 -3.89 -13.70 15.44
C LEU A 557 -3.41 -15.12 15.78
N VAL A 558 -2.47 -15.25 16.71
CA VAL A 558 -1.96 -16.56 17.16
C VAL A 558 -3.04 -17.38 17.86
N HIS A 559 -3.88 -16.72 18.67
CA HIS A 559 -5.04 -17.37 19.28
C HIS A 559 -5.99 -17.92 18.22
N MET A 560 -6.33 -17.12 17.21
CA MET A 560 -7.18 -17.54 16.09
C MET A 560 -6.55 -18.68 15.25
N GLN A 561 -5.23 -18.67 15.03
CA GLN A 561 -4.51 -19.77 14.38
C GLN A 561 -4.57 -21.08 15.19
N GLY A 562 -4.65 -20.98 16.52
CA GLY A 562 -4.65 -22.10 17.45
C GLY A 562 -6.02 -22.73 17.71
N LEU A 563 -7.09 -22.25 17.06
CA LEU A 563 -8.44 -22.77 17.25
C LEU A 563 -8.50 -24.24 16.81
N GLY A 564 -9.04 -25.10 17.68
CA GLY A 564 -9.15 -26.55 17.45
C GLY A 564 -10.23 -26.96 16.44
N HIS A 565 -10.91 -26.00 15.81
CA HIS A 565 -11.98 -26.22 14.84
C HIS A 565 -11.80 -25.32 13.61
N PRO A 566 -12.31 -25.74 12.44
CA PRO A 566 -12.29 -24.88 11.26
C PRO A 566 -13.24 -23.69 11.43
N VAL A 567 -12.74 -22.48 11.17
CA VAL A 567 -13.55 -21.25 11.14
C VAL A 567 -13.91 -20.93 9.69
N LEU A 568 -15.17 -20.57 9.45
CA LEU A 568 -15.68 -20.18 8.14
C LEU A 568 -15.91 -18.67 8.09
N VAL A 569 -15.31 -17.98 7.11
CA VAL A 569 -15.54 -16.55 6.88
C VAL A 569 -16.79 -16.36 6.01
N PRO A 570 -17.75 -15.50 6.41
CA PRO A 570 -17.76 -14.66 7.62
C PRO A 570 -18.21 -15.40 8.89
N PHE A 571 -17.70 -14.99 10.05
CA PHE A 571 -17.93 -15.65 11.34
C PHE A 571 -18.50 -14.70 12.40
N ASP A 572 -19.04 -15.28 13.46
CA ASP A 572 -19.40 -14.58 14.70
C ASP A 572 -18.23 -14.60 15.70
N LEU A 573 -18.16 -13.62 16.62
CA LEU A 573 -17.04 -13.52 17.56
C LEU A 573 -16.93 -14.72 18.50
N GLU A 574 -18.06 -15.35 18.82
CA GLU A 574 -18.13 -16.54 19.64
C GLU A 574 -17.36 -17.72 19.00
N GLN A 575 -17.29 -17.77 17.67
CA GLN A 575 -16.56 -18.82 16.94
C GLN A 575 -15.05 -18.64 17.00
N VAL A 576 -14.57 -17.43 17.30
CA VAL A 576 -13.13 -17.13 17.41
C VAL A 576 -12.71 -16.77 18.83
N GLU A 577 -13.62 -16.92 19.80
CA GLU A 577 -13.40 -16.67 21.22
C GLU A 577 -12.88 -15.24 21.54
N LEU A 578 -13.25 -14.25 20.71
CA LEU A 578 -12.83 -12.85 20.86
C LEU A 578 -13.89 -11.97 21.52
N THR A 579 -13.46 -10.95 22.26
CA THR A 579 -14.37 -9.93 22.78
C THR A 579 -14.68 -8.86 21.72
N VAL A 580 -15.71 -8.04 21.96
CA VAL A 580 -16.02 -6.90 21.10
C VAL A 580 -14.86 -5.90 21.03
N ALA A 581 -14.14 -5.70 22.14
CA ALA A 581 -12.99 -4.81 22.19
C ALA A 581 -11.82 -5.34 21.33
N ASP A 582 -11.59 -6.65 21.33
CA ASP A 582 -10.60 -7.30 20.46
C ASP A 582 -10.99 -7.13 18.98
N ALA A 583 -12.27 -7.29 18.67
CA ALA A 583 -12.80 -7.10 17.33
C ALA A 583 -12.65 -5.67 16.83
N ASP A 584 -12.92 -4.67 17.68
CA ASP A 584 -12.75 -3.26 17.35
C ASP A 584 -11.27 -2.95 17.04
N LEU A 585 -10.33 -3.48 17.83
CA LEU A 585 -8.89 -3.36 17.56
C LEU A 585 -8.47 -3.99 16.22
N LEU A 586 -9.04 -5.16 15.89
CA LEU A 586 -8.79 -5.84 14.61
C LEU A 586 -9.43 -5.10 13.42
N ILE A 587 -10.55 -4.41 13.62
CA ILE A 587 -11.16 -3.55 12.61
C ILE A 587 -10.29 -2.32 12.36
N GLU A 588 -9.85 -1.63 13.42
CA GLU A 588 -8.99 -0.45 13.31
C GLU A 588 -7.67 -0.76 12.58
N SER A 589 -7.12 -1.96 12.78
CA SER A 589 -5.91 -2.44 12.10
C SER A 589 -6.15 -2.97 10.68
N GLY A 590 -7.40 -3.04 10.21
CA GLY A 590 -7.76 -3.50 8.87
C GLY A 590 -7.73 -5.03 8.71
N VAL A 591 -7.54 -5.78 9.80
CA VAL A 591 -7.59 -7.25 9.82
C VAL A 591 -9.03 -7.73 9.72
N PHE A 592 -9.97 -7.03 10.37
CA PHE A 592 -11.39 -7.36 10.36
C PHE A 592 -12.21 -6.30 9.63
N SER A 593 -13.38 -6.70 9.12
CA SER A 593 -14.44 -5.80 8.71
C SER A 593 -15.78 -6.37 9.15
N LYS A 594 -16.67 -5.50 9.64
CA LYS A 594 -18.00 -5.92 10.09
C LYS A 594 -19.00 -5.79 8.94
N GLY A 595 -19.58 -6.92 8.56
CA GLY A 595 -20.63 -6.99 7.54
C GLY A 595 -21.94 -6.36 8.00
N ALA A 596 -22.81 -6.05 7.04
CA ALA A 596 -24.17 -5.55 7.32
C ALA A 596 -25.04 -6.57 8.05
N ASP A 597 -24.70 -7.85 7.97
CA ASP A 597 -25.31 -8.97 8.71
C ASP A 597 -24.77 -9.10 10.14
N GLY A 598 -23.85 -8.22 10.57
CA GLY A 598 -23.26 -8.22 11.90
C GLY A 598 -22.07 -9.17 12.08
N ARG A 599 -21.81 -10.05 11.10
CA ARG A 599 -20.70 -11.01 11.08
C ARG A 599 -19.38 -10.36 10.64
N TYR A 600 -18.27 -10.99 10.98
CA TYR A 600 -16.93 -10.48 10.73
C TYR A 600 -16.28 -11.16 9.53
N TRP A 601 -15.62 -10.34 8.73
CA TRP A 601 -14.85 -10.73 7.56
C TRP A 601 -13.36 -10.55 7.82
N VAL A 602 -12.53 -11.28 7.08
CA VAL A 602 -11.06 -11.19 7.13
C VAL A 602 -10.52 -11.11 5.69
N PRO A 603 -9.56 -10.21 5.36
CA PRO A 603 -8.96 -10.13 4.03
C PRO A 603 -8.20 -11.40 3.66
N GLU A 604 -8.01 -11.64 2.37
CA GLU A 604 -7.37 -12.88 1.92
C GLU A 604 -5.96 -13.07 2.48
N ILE A 605 -5.14 -12.01 2.52
CA ILE A 605 -3.79 -12.06 3.07
C ILE A 605 -3.76 -12.57 4.53
N TYR A 606 -4.77 -12.23 5.33
CA TYR A 606 -4.87 -12.71 6.72
C TYR A 606 -5.57 -14.08 6.80
N ARG A 607 -6.61 -14.30 6.00
CA ARG A 607 -7.44 -15.52 6.04
C ARG A 607 -6.61 -16.78 5.85
N HIS A 608 -5.76 -16.82 4.82
CA HIS A 608 -4.88 -17.97 4.57
C HIS A 608 -3.84 -18.15 5.67
N GLY A 609 -3.36 -17.05 6.26
CA GLY A 609 -2.43 -17.07 7.38
C GLY A 609 -3.06 -17.65 8.64
N LEU A 610 -4.34 -17.36 8.88
CA LEU A 610 -5.13 -17.88 10.00
C LEU A 610 -5.61 -19.33 9.77
N GLY A 611 -5.52 -19.86 8.55
CA GLY A 611 -6.07 -21.18 8.21
C GLY A 611 -7.61 -21.20 8.17
N PHE A 612 -8.24 -20.03 7.94
CA PHE A 612 -9.69 -19.90 7.90
C PHE A 612 -10.22 -20.27 6.51
N ASN A 613 -11.29 -21.05 6.49
CA ASN A 613 -12.00 -21.43 5.28
C ASN A 613 -13.05 -20.38 4.92
N SER A 614 -13.58 -20.41 3.70
CA SER A 614 -14.68 -19.52 3.30
C SER A 614 -15.98 -20.31 3.18
N GLU A 615 -17.05 -19.82 3.80
CA GLU A 615 -18.39 -20.45 3.78
C GLU A 615 -18.98 -20.51 2.35
N ARG A 616 -18.65 -19.49 1.55
CA ARG A 616 -18.76 -19.40 0.08
C ARG A 616 -18.31 -17.98 -0.33
N ARG A 617 -17.49 -17.89 -1.39
CA ARG A 617 -17.02 -16.64 -2.05
C ARG A 617 -16.85 -15.48 -1.07
N ALA A 618 -15.78 -15.56 -0.28
CA ALA A 618 -15.34 -14.47 0.57
C ALA A 618 -15.48 -13.16 -0.18
N ARG A 619 -16.31 -12.23 0.32
CA ARG A 619 -16.37 -10.92 -0.29
C ARG A 619 -14.98 -10.33 -0.16
N VAL A 620 -14.37 -10.09 -1.30
CA VAL A 620 -13.34 -9.08 -1.44
C VAL A 620 -14.07 -7.74 -1.22
N LEU A 621 -14.26 -7.39 0.05
CA LEU A 621 -14.74 -6.08 0.46
C LEU A 621 -13.56 -5.12 0.24
N TRP A 622 -13.63 -4.38 -0.86
CA TRP A 622 -12.92 -3.11 -1.00
C TRP A 622 -13.94 -1.98 -0.99
#